data_AF-A0A497RUD3-F1
#
_entry.id   AF-A0A497RUD3-F1
#
_cell.length_a   1.000
_cell.length_b   1.000
_cell.length_c   1.000
_cell.angle_alpha   90.00
_cell.angle_beta   90.00
_cell.angle_gamma   90.00
#
_symmetry.space_group_name_H-M   'P 1'
#
loop_
_entity.id
_entity.type
_entity.pdbx_description
1 polymer ?
#
loop_
_entity_poly.entity_id
_entity_poly.type
_entity_poly.pdbx_seq_one_letter_code
_entity_poly.pdbx_strand_id
1 'polypeptide(L)'
;MIYGNKNYLRNVPLRLAIGIKMEEEGRVEIIALPVQAAKKSCTYFVTIGPGSLPSLNLARKIKRKFLKLASAKHKEIIERIELEKIARLIPFGKGDFYQS
;
A
#
# COMPACT_ATOMS: atom_id res chain seq x y z
N MET A 1 6.69 31.84 -17.50
CA MET A 1 5.45 31.04 -17.48
C MET A 1 5.72 29.75 -18.24
N ILE A 2 5.68 28.59 -17.58
CA ILE A 2 5.79 27.31 -18.29
C ILE A 2 4.43 27.03 -18.92
N TYR A 3 4.36 27.12 -20.25
CA TYR A 3 3.22 26.66 -21.03
C TYR A 3 3.44 25.20 -21.37
N GLY A 4 2.57 24.35 -20.81
CA GLY A 4 2.49 22.94 -21.14
C GLY A 4 1.06 22.52 -20.92
N ASN A 5 0.48 21.79 -21.87
CA ASN A 5 -0.82 21.16 -21.68
C ASN A 5 -0.70 20.25 -20.45
N LYS A 6 -1.25 20.69 -19.32
CA LYS A 6 -1.30 19.86 -18.12
C LYS A 6 -2.21 18.69 -18.47
N ASN A 7 -1.61 17.55 -18.76
CA ASN A 7 -2.31 16.28 -18.95
C ASN A 7 -2.82 15.82 -17.58
N TYR A 8 -3.79 16.57 -17.05
CA TYR A 8 -4.59 16.12 -15.93
C TYR A 8 -5.40 14.94 -16.45
N LEU A 9 -5.00 13.73 -16.07
CA LEU A 9 -5.80 12.53 -16.25
C LEU A 9 -7.14 12.73 -15.52
N ARG A 10 -8.14 13.27 -16.22
CA ARG A 10 -9.50 13.42 -15.70
C ARG A 10 -10.07 12.02 -15.48
N ASN A 11 -10.71 11.79 -14.34
CA ASN A 11 -11.31 10.50 -13.95
C ASN A 11 -10.35 9.33 -13.71
N VAL A 12 -9.04 9.55 -13.52
CA VAL A 12 -8.18 8.50 -12.95
C VAL A 12 -8.23 8.63 -11.43
N PRO A 13 -8.90 7.71 -10.70
CA PRO A 13 -8.88 7.74 -9.26
C PRO A 13 -7.44 7.59 -8.79
N LEU A 14 -6.96 8.57 -8.02
CA LEU A 14 -5.65 8.55 -7.38
C LEU A 14 -5.61 7.36 -6.41
N ARG A 15 -5.11 6.23 -6.90
CA ARG A 15 -5.05 4.96 -6.18
C ARG A 15 -3.63 4.43 -6.19
N LEU A 16 -3.18 4.10 -5.00
CA LEU A 16 -1.88 3.49 -4.75
C LEU A 16 -2.12 2.16 -4.07
N ALA A 17 -1.41 1.12 -4.50
CA ALA A 17 -1.41 -0.13 -3.78
C ALA A 17 -0.21 -0.16 -2.83
N ILE A 18 -0.47 -0.54 -1.58
CA ILE A 18 0.57 -0.99 -0.65
C ILE A 18 0.58 -2.50 -0.72
N GLY A 19 1.72 -3.07 -1.12
CA GLY A 19 1.89 -4.49 -1.37
C GLY A 19 2.98 -5.11 -0.51
N ILE A 20 2.83 -6.40 -0.22
CA ILE A 20 3.84 -7.27 0.37
C ILE A 20 4.25 -8.28 -0.69
N LYS A 21 5.55 -8.32 -1.00
CA LYS A 21 6.17 -9.33 -1.85
C LYS A 21 6.93 -10.31 -0.95
N MET A 22 6.55 -11.58 -1.03
CA MET A 22 7.28 -12.68 -0.40
C MET A 22 8.28 -13.23 -1.43
N GLU A 23 9.56 -13.16 -1.13
CA GLU A 23 10.61 -13.77 -1.96
C GLU A 23 10.95 -15.19 -1.47
N GLU A 24 11.54 -16.01 -2.35
CA GLU A 24 11.82 -17.43 -2.09
C GLU A 24 12.79 -17.66 -0.91
N GLU A 25 13.70 -16.71 -0.65
CA GLU A 25 14.65 -16.74 0.49
C GLU A 25 14.02 -16.29 1.83
N GLY A 26 12.69 -16.15 1.92
CA GLY A 26 12.01 -15.67 3.13
C GLY A 26 12.21 -14.16 3.39
N ARG A 27 12.77 -13.43 2.42
CA ARG A 27 12.82 -11.97 2.45
C ARG A 27 11.43 -11.41 2.17
N VAL A 28 11.11 -10.34 2.90
CA VAL A 28 9.83 -9.65 2.76
C VAL A 28 10.07 -8.20 2.41
N GLU A 29 9.50 -7.81 1.28
CA GLU A 29 9.55 -6.44 0.80
C GLU A 29 8.14 -5.82 0.91
N ILE A 30 8.09 -4.60 1.44
CA ILE A 30 6.87 -3.79 1.46
C ILE A 30 7.05 -2.62 0.51
N ILE A 31 6.13 -2.49 -0.44
CA ILE A 31 6.29 -1.57 -1.57
C ILE A 31 4.99 -0.84 -1.88
N ALA A 32 5.13 0.40 -2.35
CA ALA A 32 4.04 1.17 -2.92
C ALA A 32 4.15 1.19 -4.43
N LEU A 33 3.08 0.83 -5.13
CA LEU A 33 3.09 0.70 -6.58
C LEU A 33 1.70 0.88 -7.18
N PRO A 34 1.57 1.08 -8.51
CA PRO A 34 0.27 1.13 -9.16
C PRO A 34 -0.53 -0.15 -8.89
N VAL A 35 -1.85 -0.01 -8.74
CA VAL A 35 -2.75 -1.15 -8.43
C VAL A 35 -2.61 -2.30 -9.44
N GLN A 36 -2.39 -1.99 -10.71
CA GLN A 36 -2.19 -3.01 -11.75
C GLN A 36 -0.88 -3.80 -11.58
N ALA A 37 0.18 -3.16 -11.11
CA ALA A 37 1.44 -3.83 -10.80
C ALA A 37 1.28 -4.75 -9.58
N ALA A 38 0.54 -4.31 -8.55
CA ALA A 38 0.34 -5.05 -7.31
C ALA A 38 -0.30 -6.41 -7.56
N LYS A 39 -1.31 -6.43 -8.44
CA LYS A 39 -2.02 -7.63 -8.85
C LYS A 39 -1.11 -8.67 -9.51
N LYS A 40 -0.01 -8.26 -10.13
CA LYS A 40 0.92 -9.13 -10.84
C LYS A 40 2.07 -9.61 -9.97
N SER A 41 2.57 -8.76 -9.07
CA SER A 41 3.83 -8.99 -8.36
C SER A 41 3.73 -9.16 -6.85
N CYS A 42 2.63 -8.76 -6.20
CA CYS A 42 2.51 -8.82 -4.75
C CYS A 42 1.69 -10.03 -4.30
N THR A 43 2.17 -10.71 -3.25
CA THR A 43 1.45 -11.81 -2.59
C THR A 43 0.21 -11.31 -1.87
N TYR A 44 0.33 -10.14 -1.22
CA TYR A 44 -0.77 -9.44 -0.57
C TYR A 44 -0.73 -7.98 -0.97
N PHE A 45 -1.87 -7.35 -1.24
CA PHE A 45 -1.92 -5.91 -1.43
C PHE A 45 -3.25 -5.33 -0.95
N VAL A 46 -3.21 -4.04 -0.64
CA VAL A 46 -4.39 -3.24 -0.35
C VAL A 46 -4.32 -1.96 -1.18
N THR A 47 -5.47 -1.47 -1.62
CA THR A 47 -5.53 -0.19 -2.33
C THR A 47 -5.90 0.92 -1.37
N ILE A 48 -5.17 2.03 -1.44
CA ILE A 48 -5.44 3.25 -0.72
C ILE A 48 -5.64 4.40 -1.70
N GLY A 49 -6.34 5.44 -1.25
CA GLY A 49 -6.49 6.71 -1.96
C GLY A 49 -6.42 7.90 -1.00
N PRO A 50 -6.61 9.12 -1.52
CA PRO A 50 -6.80 10.31 -0.70
C PRO A 50 -7.88 10.08 0.37
N GLY A 51 -7.62 10.56 1.58
CA GLY A 51 -8.49 10.35 2.73
C GLY A 51 -8.01 11.15 3.94
N SER A 52 -8.65 10.91 5.09
CA SER A 52 -8.43 11.70 6.30
C SER A 52 -7.63 10.97 7.38
N LEU A 53 -7.44 9.65 7.28
CA LEU A 53 -6.70 8.90 8.29
C LEU A 53 -5.21 9.27 8.26
N PRO A 54 -4.61 9.61 9.42
CA PRO A 54 -3.17 9.77 9.53
C PRO A 54 -2.42 8.49 9.12
N SER A 55 -1.24 8.64 8.53
CA SER A 55 -0.44 7.55 7.97
C SER A 55 -0.18 6.43 8.96
N LEU A 56 0.14 6.72 10.22
CA LEU A 56 0.37 5.70 11.25
C LEU A 56 -0.90 4.91 11.59
N ASN A 57 -2.06 5.59 11.63
CA ASN A 57 -3.34 4.95 11.87
C ASN A 57 -3.76 4.07 10.68
N LEU A 58 -3.54 4.56 9.46
CA LEU A 58 -3.79 3.79 8.25
C LEU A 58 -2.83 2.60 8.16
N ALA A 59 -1.53 2.77 8.45
CA ALA A 59 -0.53 1.70 8.52
C ALA A 59 -0.94 0.57 9.48
N ARG A 60 -1.44 0.90 10.68
CA ARG A 60 -1.98 -0.09 11.64
C ARG A 60 -3.14 -0.88 11.03
N LYS A 61 -4.07 -0.21 10.35
CA LYS A 61 -5.20 -0.88 9.70
C LYS A 61 -4.75 -1.75 8.52
N ILE A 62 -3.78 -1.29 7.72
CA ILE A 62 -3.17 -2.04 6.62
C ILE A 62 -2.52 -3.32 7.14
N LYS A 63 -1.64 -3.22 8.16
CA LYS A 63 -0.98 -4.38 8.77
C LYS A 63 -1.99 -5.40 9.29
N ARG A 64 -3.03 -4.93 10.00
CA ARG A 64 -4.14 -5.80 10.45
C ARG A 64 -4.84 -6.50 9.29
N LYS A 65 -5.05 -5.81 8.17
CA LYS A 65 -5.68 -6.42 6.98
C LYS A 65 -4.79 -7.49 6.36
N PHE A 66 -3.48 -7.26 6.29
CA PHE A 66 -2.53 -8.28 5.85
C PHE A 66 -2.50 -9.50 6.78
N LEU A 67 -2.46 -9.30 8.09
CA LEU A 67 -2.49 -10.41 9.06
C LEU A 67 -3.78 -11.25 8.93
N LYS A 68 -4.92 -10.63 8.60
CA LYS A 68 -6.17 -11.36 8.38
C LYS A 68 -6.15 -12.21 7.10
N LEU A 69 -5.46 -11.76 6.05
CA LEU A 69 -5.38 -12.44 4.76
C LEU A 69 -4.21 -13.45 4.70
N ALA A 70 -3.23 -13.32 5.58
CA ALA A 70 -2.02 -14.10 5.56
C ALA A 70 -2.22 -15.54 6.04
N SER A 71 -1.48 -16.46 5.42
CA SER A 71 -1.32 -17.82 5.93
C SER A 71 -0.56 -17.82 7.27
N ALA A 72 -0.64 -18.90 8.04
CA ALA A 72 0.06 -19.00 9.33
C ALA A 72 1.56 -18.68 9.22
N LYS A 73 2.24 -19.25 8.21
CA LYS A 73 3.66 -18.99 7.92
C LYS A 73 3.95 -17.51 7.65
N HIS A 74 3.05 -16.81 6.96
CA HIS A 74 3.26 -15.41 6.59
C HIS A 74 2.92 -14.43 7.71
N LYS A 75 2.04 -14.80 8.65
CA LYS A 75 1.64 -13.95 9.77
C LYS A 75 2.83 -13.52 10.63
N GLU A 76 3.68 -14.46 11.04
CA GLU A 76 4.86 -14.17 11.87
C GLU A 76 5.79 -13.15 11.20
N ILE A 77 5.95 -13.26 9.89
CA ILE A 77 6.83 -12.36 9.14
C ILE A 77 6.20 -10.97 9.00
N ILE A 78 4.90 -10.90 8.69
CA ILE A 78 4.15 -9.65 8.60
C ILE A 78 4.10 -8.93 9.95
N GLU A 79 4.04 -9.68 11.05
CA GLU A 79 3.99 -9.14 12.40
C GLU A 79 5.28 -8.42 12.81
N ARG A 80 6.42 -8.82 12.25
CA ARG A 80 7.72 -8.15 12.44
C ARG A 80 7.89 -6.87 11.63
N ILE A 81 6.99 -6.58 10.68
CA ILE A 81 7.06 -5.35 9.88
C ILE A 81 6.71 -4.14 10.76
N GLU A 82 7.65 -3.20 10.87
CA GLU A 82 7.43 -1.94 11.58
C GLU A 82 6.35 -1.10 10.91
N LEU A 83 5.52 -0.44 11.72
CA LEU A 83 4.42 0.39 11.21
C LEU A 83 4.96 1.60 10.43
N GLU A 84 6.09 2.16 10.85
CA GLU A 84 6.78 3.28 10.23
C GLU A 84 7.17 2.97 8.78
N LYS A 85 7.59 1.73 8.48
CA LYS A 85 7.88 1.30 7.10
C LYS A 85 6.65 1.41 6.21
N ILE A 86 5.48 1.02 6.72
CA ILE A 86 4.21 1.13 6.00
C ILE A 86 3.80 2.60 5.89
N ALA A 87 3.92 3.37 6.97
CA ALA A 87 3.47 4.75 7.04
C ALA A 87 4.24 5.66 6.08
N ARG A 88 5.54 5.43 5.89
CA ARG A 88 6.40 6.16 4.93
C ARG A 88 5.98 5.97 3.47
N LEU A 89 5.24 4.90 3.18
CA LEU A 89 4.72 4.63 1.84
C LEU A 89 3.40 5.37 1.53
N ILE A 90 2.78 6.02 2.53
CA ILE A 90 1.51 6.72 2.38
C ILE A 90 1.78 8.17 1.97
N PRO A 91 1.37 8.59 0.76
CA PRO A 91 1.59 9.96 0.29
C PRO A 91 0.93 11.00 1.19
N PHE A 92 1.57 12.16 1.34
CA PHE A 92 1.04 13.32 2.08
C PHE A 92 0.68 13.04 3.55
N GLY A 93 1.14 11.92 4.12
CA GLY A 93 0.94 11.58 5.52
C GLY A 93 -0.50 11.21 5.92
N LYS A 94 -1.43 11.09 4.95
CA LYS A 94 -2.81 10.72 5.20
C LYS A 94 -3.45 10.00 4.01
N GLY A 95 -4.48 9.21 4.26
CA GLY A 95 -5.21 8.48 3.22
C GLY A 95 -6.37 7.69 3.79
N ASP A 96 -7.03 6.91 2.94
CA ASP A 96 -8.04 5.94 3.35
C ASP A 96 -7.97 4.69 2.48
N PHE A 97 -8.59 3.60 2.95
CA PHE A 97 -8.78 2.44 2.09
C PHE A 97 -9.67 2.82 0.92
N TYR A 98 -9.22 2.45 -0.27
CA TYR A 98 -10.06 2.54 -1.45
C TYR A 98 -10.89 1.25 -1.56
N GLN A 99 -12.21 1.39 -1.42
CA GLN A 99 -13.16 0.35 -1.82
C GLN A 99 -13.62 0.69 -3.24
N SER A 100 -13.41 -0.24 -4.18
CA SER A 100 -14.08 -0.20 -5.48
C SER A 100 -15.47 -0.80 -5.33
#